data_AF-A0A934LRH5-F1
#
_entry.id   AF-A0A934LRH5-F1
#
_cell.length_a   1.000
_cell.length_b   1.000
_cell.length_c   1.000
_cell.angle_alpha   90.00
_cell.angle_beta   90.00
_cell.angle_gamma   90.00
#
_symmetry.space_group_name_H-M   'P 1'
#
loop_
_entity.id
_entity.type
_entity.pdbx_description
1 polymer ?
#
loop_
_entity_poly.entity_id
_entity_poly.type
_entity_poly.pdbx_seq_one_letter_code
_entity_poly.pdbx_strand_id
1 'polypeptide(L)'
;MSFFDINELIDIDPSEGVYIYSSSEAYDEEQEIDMKRLKCWLEHFHLRFVGEEHGNLHASGHASGPELLELARIIEPEMLVPIHTERPDYFASGLEGTGIRVRVVALGESLAL
;
A
#
# COMPACT_ATOMS: atom_id res chain seq x y z
N MET A 1 3.81 -5.30 16.32
CA MET A 1 3.28 -4.04 16.86
C MET A 1 3.02 -3.13 15.69
N SER A 2 1.77 -2.72 15.52
CA SER A 2 1.38 -1.61 14.64
C SER A 2 1.72 -0.28 15.32
N PHE A 3 1.61 0.83 14.57
CA PHE A 3 1.71 2.18 15.15
C PHE A 3 0.79 2.37 16.37
N PHE A 4 -0.41 1.77 16.36
CA PHE A 4 -1.39 1.89 17.44
C PHE A 4 -0.98 1.16 18.73
N ASP A 5 -0.06 0.20 18.63
CA ASP A 5 0.44 -0.55 19.77
C ASP A 5 1.59 0.19 20.48
N ILE A 6 1.98 1.40 20.03
CA ILE A 6 3.13 2.10 20.60
C ILE A 6 2.93 2.53 22.05
N ASN A 7 1.67 2.71 22.48
CA ASN A 7 1.36 3.06 23.86
C ASN A 7 1.74 1.94 24.84
N GLU A 8 1.81 0.68 24.37
CA GLU A 8 2.22 -0.47 25.18
C GLU A 8 3.70 -0.38 25.62
N LEU A 9 4.52 0.50 25.00
CA LEU A 9 5.90 0.73 25.42
C LEU A 9 6.00 1.22 26.87
N ILE A 10 4.97 1.91 27.36
CA ILE A 10 4.92 2.39 28.76
C ILE A 10 4.88 1.21 29.72
N ASP A 11 4.09 0.18 29.40
CA ASP A 11 3.95 -1.01 30.24
C ASP A 11 5.11 -1.99 30.07
N ILE A 12 5.71 -2.04 28.87
CA ILE A 12 6.88 -2.86 28.58
C ILE A 12 8.14 -2.29 29.23
N ASP A 13 8.26 -0.96 29.30
CA ASP A 13 9.41 -0.21 29.84
C ASP A 13 10.78 -0.77 29.37
N PRO A 14 11.03 -0.80 28.04
CA PRO A 14 12.26 -1.38 27.51
C PRO A 14 13.48 -0.52 27.88
N SER A 15 14.56 -1.16 28.28
CA SER A 15 15.81 -0.45 28.60
C SER A 15 16.55 0.04 27.35
N GLU A 16 16.57 -0.78 26.28
CA GLU A 16 17.11 -0.47 24.95
C GLU A 16 16.48 -1.43 23.93
N GLY A 17 16.57 -1.13 22.64
CA GLY A 17 16.10 -2.06 21.60
C GLY A 17 16.15 -1.52 20.18
N VAL A 18 15.60 -2.30 19.26
CA VAL A 18 15.45 -1.94 17.85
C VAL A 18 13.99 -2.03 17.46
N TYR A 19 13.46 -0.95 16.89
CA TYR A 19 12.14 -0.93 16.28
C TYR A 19 12.30 -1.07 14.76
N ILE A 20 11.76 -2.16 14.21
CA ILE A 20 11.78 -2.45 12.78
C ILE A 20 10.48 -1.95 12.16
N TYR A 21 10.57 -0.89 11.35
CA TYR A 21 9.47 -0.38 10.55
C TYR A 21 9.41 -1.10 9.22
N SER A 22 8.37 -1.91 9.04
CA SER A 22 8.13 -2.72 7.85
C SER A 22 6.75 -2.43 7.28
N SER A 23 6.38 -1.15 7.22
CA SER A 23 5.07 -0.67 6.75
C SER A 23 5.26 0.38 5.67
N SER A 24 4.19 0.73 4.95
CA SER A 24 4.25 1.72 3.88
C SER A 24 4.77 3.06 4.38
N GLU A 25 5.37 3.82 3.46
CA GLU A 25 5.74 5.22 3.72
C GLU A 25 4.50 6.07 3.96
N ALA A 26 4.68 7.18 4.69
CA ALA A 26 3.64 8.19 4.84
C ALA A 26 3.40 8.85 3.49
N TYR A 27 2.16 8.85 3.02
CA TYR A 27 1.76 9.42 1.73
C TYR A 27 0.73 10.55 1.87
N ASP A 28 0.28 10.85 3.09
CA ASP A 28 -0.56 11.99 3.42
C ASP A 28 -0.07 12.74 4.68
N GLU A 29 -0.62 13.94 4.90
CA GLU A 29 -0.22 14.82 6.01
C GLU A 29 -0.49 14.20 7.38
N GLU A 30 -1.56 13.41 7.52
CA GLU A 30 -1.93 12.75 8.77
C GLU A 30 -0.89 11.68 9.13
N GLN A 31 -0.50 10.88 8.15
CA GLN A 31 0.52 9.86 8.29
C GLN A 31 1.91 10.45 8.55
N GLU A 32 2.25 11.60 7.98
CA GLU A 32 3.50 12.29 8.32
C GLU A 32 3.52 12.72 9.80
N ILE A 33 2.39 13.17 10.34
CA ILE A 33 2.26 13.52 11.75
C ILE A 33 2.38 12.27 12.62
N ASP A 34 1.76 11.16 12.22
CA ASP A 34 1.86 9.89 12.93
C ASP A 34 3.29 9.34 12.92
N MET A 35 3.99 9.45 11.80
CA MET A 35 5.41 9.09 11.72
C MET A 35 6.27 9.94 12.66
N LYS A 36 6.01 11.24 12.76
CA LYS A 36 6.69 12.12 13.74
C LYS A 36 6.40 11.66 15.17
N ARG A 37 5.16 11.33 15.50
CA ARG A 37 4.79 10.80 16.82
C ARG A 37 5.54 9.50 17.12
N LEU A 38 5.54 8.56 16.17
CA LEU A 38 6.29 7.30 16.27
C LEU A 38 7.76 7.57 16.62
N LYS A 39 8.44 8.41 15.85
CA LYS A 39 9.85 8.75 16.08
C LYS A 39 10.10 9.33 17.47
N CYS A 40 9.25 10.25 17.93
CA CYS A 40 9.36 10.82 19.28
C CYS A 40 9.20 9.76 20.37
N TRP A 41 8.28 8.81 20.22
CA TRP A 41 8.13 7.68 21.15
C TRP A 41 9.38 6.79 21.16
N LEU A 42 9.90 6.43 19.99
CA LEU A 42 11.10 5.59 19.90
C LEU A 42 12.33 6.27 20.52
N GLU A 43 12.49 7.58 20.30
CA GLU A 43 13.55 8.36 20.94
C GLU A 43 13.41 8.38 22.47
N HIS A 44 12.19 8.56 22.97
CA HIS A 44 11.91 8.56 24.41
C HIS A 44 12.27 7.23 25.08
N PHE A 45 12.02 6.11 24.41
CA PHE A 45 12.35 4.77 24.91
C PHE A 45 13.73 4.25 24.45
N HIS A 46 14.57 5.12 23.90
CA HIS A 46 15.93 4.76 23.44
C HIS A 46 15.95 3.58 22.45
N LEU A 47 14.92 3.47 21.61
CA LEU A 47 14.80 2.43 20.58
C LEU A 47 15.41 2.92 19.27
N ARG A 48 16.34 2.13 18.72
CA ARG A 48 16.90 2.38 17.39
C ARG A 48 15.86 2.12 16.32
N PHE A 49 15.57 3.12 15.50
CA PHE A 49 14.65 2.99 14.36
C PHE A 49 15.34 2.44 13.11
N VAL A 50 14.72 1.45 12.46
CA VAL A 50 15.23 0.82 11.22
C VAL A 50 14.07 0.62 10.24
N GLY A 51 14.27 0.97 8.96
CA GLY A 51 13.35 0.60 7.87
C GLY A 51 12.69 1.75 7.12
N GLU A 52 12.78 2.99 7.59
CA GLU A 52 12.35 4.17 6.82
C GLU A 52 13.53 4.76 6.01
N GLU A 53 14.62 5.16 6.68
CA GLU A 53 15.79 5.80 6.03
C GLU A 53 16.84 4.81 5.49
N HIS A 54 16.76 3.54 5.90
CA HIS A 54 17.79 2.52 5.64
C HIS A 54 17.38 1.46 4.61
N GLY A 55 16.34 1.75 3.83
CA GLY A 55 15.73 0.83 2.88
C GLY A 55 14.33 0.49 3.35
N ASN A 56 13.33 0.90 2.57
CA ASN A 56 11.93 0.63 2.84
C ASN A 56 11.74 -0.89 2.96
N LEU A 57 11.46 -1.37 4.17
CA LEU A 57 11.23 -2.80 4.43
C LEU A 57 9.80 -3.23 4.09
N HIS A 58 9.01 -2.32 3.53
CA HIS A 58 7.68 -2.60 3.05
C HIS A 58 7.70 -3.57 1.85
N ALA A 59 6.92 -4.64 1.97
CA ALA A 59 6.51 -5.45 0.84
C ALA A 59 5.07 -5.09 0.47
N SER A 60 4.84 -4.71 -0.79
CA SER A 60 3.48 -4.44 -1.30
C SER A 60 2.61 -5.69 -1.18
N GLY A 61 1.40 -5.53 -0.66
CA GLY A 61 0.37 -6.57 -0.65
C GLY A 61 -0.39 -6.71 -1.98
N HIS A 62 -0.15 -5.80 -2.94
CA HIS A 62 -0.81 -5.78 -4.25
C HIS A 62 0.16 -6.12 -5.37
N ALA A 63 -0.33 -6.86 -6.37
CA ALA A 63 0.34 -7.01 -7.66
C ALA A 63 0.47 -5.64 -8.34
N SER A 64 1.61 -5.44 -8.99
CA SER A 64 1.88 -4.23 -9.76
C SER A 64 1.01 -4.14 -11.02
N GLY A 65 0.88 -2.93 -11.59
CA GLY A 65 0.15 -2.71 -12.84
C GLY A 65 0.58 -3.67 -13.98
N PRO A 66 1.89 -3.84 -14.26
CA PRO A 66 2.36 -4.79 -15.26
C PRO A 66 1.98 -6.25 -14.97
N GLU A 67 2.09 -6.70 -13.71
CA GLU A 67 1.70 -8.06 -13.31
C GLU A 67 0.20 -8.27 -13.49
N LEU A 68 -0.63 -7.26 -13.21
CA LEU A 68 -2.08 -7.31 -13.44
C LEU A 68 -2.42 -7.36 -14.93
N LEU A 69 -1.70 -6.64 -15.79
CA LEU A 69 -1.88 -6.73 -17.25
C LEU A 69 -1.49 -8.11 -17.78
N GLU A 70 -0.39 -8.67 -17.29
CA GLU A 70 0.03 -10.02 -17.62
C GLU A 70 -1.02 -11.04 -17.19
N LEU A 71 -1.51 -10.93 -15.95
CA LEU A 71 -2.59 -11.78 -15.44
C LEU A 71 -3.85 -11.68 -16.31
N ALA A 72 -4.26 -10.49 -16.72
CA ALA A 72 -5.41 -10.29 -17.60
C ALA A 72 -5.23 -10.99 -18.95
N ARG A 73 -4.03 -10.96 -19.53
CA ARG A 73 -3.71 -11.66 -20.80
C ARG A 73 -3.65 -13.17 -20.64
N ILE A 74 -3.30 -13.68 -19.46
CA ILE A 74 -3.32 -15.12 -19.15
C ILE A 74 -4.76 -15.62 -18.99
N ILE A 75 -5.61 -14.84 -18.31
CA ILE A 75 -7.00 -15.20 -18.04
C ILE A 75 -7.87 -15.07 -19.30
N GLU A 76 -7.57 -14.09 -20.17
CA GLU A 76 -8.37 -13.74 -21.36
C GLU A 76 -9.87 -13.55 -21.06
N PRO A 77 -10.25 -12.68 -20.11
CA PRO A 77 -11.66 -12.46 -19.79
C PRO A 77 -12.40 -11.78 -20.94
N GLU A 78 -13.70 -12.06 -21.10
CA GLU A 78 -14.53 -11.32 -22.06
C GLU A 78 -14.59 -9.83 -21.73
N MET A 79 -14.69 -9.49 -20.44
CA MET A 79 -14.74 -8.13 -19.93
C MET A 79 -13.83 -7.96 -18.71
N LEU A 80 -13.08 -6.85 -18.67
CA LEU A 80 -12.28 -6.43 -17.51
C LEU A 80 -12.77 -5.07 -17.01
N VAL A 81 -13.08 -4.99 -15.72
CA VAL A 81 -13.48 -3.74 -15.05
C VAL A 81 -12.38 -3.36 -14.04
N PRO A 82 -11.56 -2.33 -14.32
CA PRO A 82 -10.55 -1.88 -13.37
C PRO A 82 -11.21 -1.15 -12.21
N ILE A 83 -10.98 -1.64 -10.98
CA ILE A 83 -11.45 -1.03 -9.74
C ILE A 83 -10.25 -0.73 -8.82
N HIS A 84 -10.45 0.14 -7.84
CA HIS A 84 -9.43 0.48 -6.85
C HIS A 84 -8.11 1.01 -7.46
N THR A 85 -8.24 1.84 -8.50
CA THR A 85 -7.14 2.50 -9.19
C THR A 85 -7.54 3.92 -9.59
N GLU A 86 -6.59 4.85 -9.54
CA GLU A 86 -6.76 6.21 -10.05
C GLU A 86 -6.54 6.30 -11.58
N ARG A 87 -6.00 5.23 -12.17
CA ARG A 87 -5.62 5.17 -13.59
C ARG A 87 -6.28 4.01 -14.32
N PRO A 88 -7.62 3.96 -14.39
CA PRO A 88 -8.32 2.88 -15.09
C PRO A 88 -8.02 2.86 -16.60
N ASP A 89 -7.61 4.00 -17.17
CA ASP A 89 -7.16 4.16 -18.55
C ASP A 89 -5.89 3.36 -18.89
N TYR A 90 -5.07 3.05 -17.87
CA TYR A 90 -3.89 2.21 -18.01
C TYR A 90 -4.23 0.81 -18.54
N PHE A 91 -5.34 0.24 -18.06
CA PHE A 91 -5.78 -1.09 -18.47
C PHE A 91 -6.36 -1.09 -19.89
N ALA A 92 -7.11 -0.06 -20.26
CA ALA A 92 -7.65 0.08 -21.61
C ALA A 92 -6.53 0.17 -22.66
N SER A 93 -5.52 1.00 -22.39
CA SER A 93 -4.34 1.13 -23.25
C SER A 93 -3.49 -0.14 -23.26
N GLY A 94 -3.27 -0.74 -22.08
CA GLY A 94 -2.40 -1.91 -21.92
C GLY A 94 -2.94 -3.21 -22.52
N LEU A 95 -4.25 -3.28 -22.78
CA LEU A 95 -4.95 -4.45 -23.34
C LEU A 95 -5.52 -4.19 -24.74
N GLU A 96 -5.16 -3.08 -25.37
CA GLU A 96 -5.58 -2.78 -26.74
C GLU A 96 -5.13 -3.90 -27.70
N GLY A 97 -6.05 -4.31 -28.59
CA GLY A 97 -5.79 -5.38 -29.57
C GLY A 97 -5.86 -6.81 -29.03
N THR A 98 -6.04 -7.02 -27.72
CA THR A 98 -6.15 -8.38 -27.13
C THR A 98 -7.53 -9.02 -27.27
N GLY A 99 -8.55 -8.25 -27.70
CA GLY A 99 -9.94 -8.69 -27.74
C GLY A 99 -10.68 -8.60 -26.39
N ILE A 100 -9.96 -8.36 -25.30
CA ILE A 100 -10.53 -8.16 -23.96
C ILE A 100 -11.27 -6.81 -23.92
N ARG A 101 -12.55 -6.81 -23.55
CA ARG A 101 -13.34 -5.58 -23.42
C ARG A 101 -13.07 -4.91 -22.09
N VAL A 102 -12.29 -3.83 -22.07
CA VAL A 102 -12.08 -3.03 -20.85
C VAL A 102 -13.24 -2.07 -20.65
N ARG A 103 -13.92 -2.15 -19.50
CA ARG A 103 -15.05 -1.29 -19.12
C ARG A 103 -14.70 -0.47 -17.88
N VAL A 104 -14.44 0.82 -18.09
CA VAL A 104 -14.29 1.80 -17.00
C VAL A 104 -15.68 2.23 -16.55
N VAL A 105 -15.93 2.21 -15.23
CA VAL A 105 -17.21 2.57 -14.63
C VAL A 105 -17.04 3.72 -13.65
N ALA A 106 -18.05 4.57 -13.55
CA ALA A 106 -18.11 5.61 -12.53
C ALA A 106 -18.64 5.07 -11.20
N LEU A 107 -18.29 5.74 -10.09
CA LEU A 107 -18.83 5.41 -8.77
C LEU A 107 -20.36 5.52 -8.78
N GLY A 108 -21.04 4.44 -8.38
CA GLY A 108 -22.50 4.36 -8.36
C GLY A 108 -23.15 3.96 -9.70
N GLU A 109 -22.37 3.75 -10.75
CA GLU A 109 -22.87 3.21 -12.01
C GLU A 109 -23.18 1.71 -11.87
N SER A 110 -24.30 1.27 -12.44
CA SER A 110 -24.64 -0.16 -12.52
C SER A 110 -24.10 -0.77 -13.81
N LEU A 111 -23.49 -1.94 -13.70
CA LEU A 111 -23.11 -2.76 -14.86
C LEU A 111 -24.26 -3.69 -15.23
N ALA A 112 -24.82 -3.51 -16.42
CA ALA A 112 -25.65 -4.53 -17.05
C ALA A 112 -24.73 -5.51 -17.77
N LEU A 113 -24.75 -6.77 -17.34
CA LEU A 113 -23.99 -7.88 -17.91
C LEU A 113 -24.79 -8.56 -19.02
#